data_AF-A0AB37GGC0-F1
#
_entry.id   AF-A0AB37GGC0-F1
#
_cell.length_a   1.000
_cell.length_b   1.000
_cell.length_c   1.000
_cell.angle_alpha   90.00
_cell.angle_beta   90.00
_cell.angle_gamma   90.00
#
_symmetry.space_group_name_H-M   'P 1'
#
loop_
_entity.id
_entity.type
_entity.pdbx_description
1 polymer ?
#
loop_
_entity_poly.entity_id
_entity_poly.type
_entity_poly.pdbx_seq_one_letter_code
_entity_poly.pdbx_strand_id
1 'polypeptide(L)'
;MKKFVQSMLLSLLVLVALFGFEALGAKAASTDKEDGVTSVSKEILKFEVDKNKNAKLVDIEEVNTEKQIEKADQISKNFNHDYLYHSDYSAVKNNTVNLYPSEQQKTSSHKVQGKVPGFVEVQVETLLKEKTRTVTTVIKIVRVMGEKPVYINASHDLFASRYYNGKYVKVLDHKKKFTLIEIKPGAASSKSFKVGAASYYKREYSAIVVWKDSPPSYDAQTSSPFLANKIANLYPYVKNSHNKEVMGAPADAQMKVVPEDQREKRDSNLRNKFITWYTKQYGNPKWNWSGYEIHHVIPLQYGGSNHMSNLFPLQKDVHKKVTRWWRNK
;
A
#
# COMPACT_ATOMS: atom_id res chain seq x y z
N MET A 1 -39.87 -51.64 36.85
CA MET A 1 -39.40 -50.69 35.82
C MET A 1 -37.89 -50.52 35.97
N LYS A 2 -37.15 -50.80 34.89
CA LYS A 2 -35.77 -50.43 34.52
C LYS A 2 -34.65 -50.45 35.59
N LYS A 3 -33.69 -51.36 35.35
CA LYS A 3 -32.31 -51.47 35.88
C LYS A 3 -31.41 -50.32 35.41
N PHE A 4 -30.24 -50.12 36.05
CA PHE A 4 -28.88 -49.76 35.52
C PHE A 4 -28.08 -49.12 36.69
N VAL A 5 -27.26 -49.82 37.48
CA VAL A 5 -25.93 -50.46 37.26
C VAL A 5 -24.87 -49.52 36.66
N GLN A 6 -23.96 -49.10 37.54
CA GLN A 6 -22.60 -48.63 37.25
C GLN A 6 -21.82 -49.66 36.41
N SER A 7 -21.09 -49.21 35.39
CA SER A 7 -19.67 -49.54 35.22
C SER A 7 -19.09 -48.79 34.02
N MET A 8 -17.83 -48.40 34.18
CA MET A 8 -16.94 -47.89 33.15
C MET A 8 -17.06 -48.67 31.84
N LEU A 9 -17.17 -47.95 30.72
CA LEU A 9 -16.50 -48.41 29.51
C LEU A 9 -15.85 -47.21 28.81
N LEU A 10 -14.54 -47.34 28.70
CA LEU A 10 -13.58 -46.51 28.02
C LEU A 10 -13.92 -46.45 26.52
N SER A 11 -14.67 -45.43 26.08
CA SER A 11 -14.88 -45.20 24.65
C SER A 11 -13.77 -44.31 24.11
N LEU A 12 -12.81 -45.00 23.51
CA LEU A 12 -11.78 -44.53 22.59
C LEU A 12 -12.40 -43.61 21.53
N LEU A 13 -12.39 -42.29 21.72
CA LEU A 13 -12.62 -41.36 20.62
C LEU A 13 -11.24 -41.06 20.00
N VAL A 14 -10.93 -41.79 18.95
CA VAL A 14 -9.87 -41.44 18.00
C VAL A 14 -10.29 -40.14 17.34
N LEU A 15 -9.95 -39.01 17.97
CA LEU A 15 -9.93 -37.74 17.28
C LEU A 15 -8.72 -37.81 16.36
N VAL A 16 -8.97 -38.15 15.09
CA VAL A 16 -8.01 -37.90 14.02
C VAL A 16 -7.83 -36.39 14.00
N ALA A 17 -6.85 -35.92 14.76
CA ALA A 17 -6.27 -34.61 14.58
C ALA A 17 -5.57 -34.66 13.21
N LEU A 18 -6.35 -34.40 12.16
CA LEU A 18 -5.82 -33.81 10.94
C LEU A 18 -5.31 -32.42 11.36
N PHE A 19 -4.14 -32.41 11.98
CA PHE A 19 -3.21 -31.31 11.86
C PHE A 19 -2.88 -31.24 10.38
N GLY A 20 -3.77 -30.60 9.61
CA GLY A 20 -3.33 -29.84 8.46
C GLY A 20 -2.30 -28.88 9.02
N PHE A 21 -1.02 -29.26 8.86
CA PHE A 21 0.08 -28.34 8.96
C PHE A 21 -0.25 -27.20 8.01
N GLU A 22 -0.85 -26.12 8.54
CA GLU A 22 -0.82 -24.85 7.86
C GLU A 22 0.66 -24.58 7.64
N ALA A 23 1.07 -24.64 6.38
CA ALA A 23 2.42 -24.33 6.00
C ALA A 23 2.75 -22.94 6.55
N LEU A 24 3.53 -22.90 7.63
CA LEU A 24 4.15 -21.72 8.21
C LEU A 24 5.21 -21.18 7.24
N GLY A 25 4.73 -20.73 6.09
CA GLY A 25 5.48 -20.09 5.02
C GLY A 25 5.19 -18.60 4.99
N ALA A 26 6.19 -17.81 4.59
CA ALA A 26 6.01 -16.40 4.28
C ALA A 26 5.00 -16.26 3.12
N LYS A 27 3.73 -16.06 3.45
CA LYS A 27 2.68 -15.77 2.47
C LYS A 27 2.88 -14.32 2.03
N ALA A 28 3.26 -14.10 0.78
CA ALA A 28 3.13 -12.78 0.18
C ALA A 28 1.64 -12.38 0.30
N ALA A 29 1.35 -11.17 0.79
CA ALA A 29 -0.01 -10.64 0.72
C ALA A 29 -0.43 -10.65 -0.76
N SER A 30 -1.43 -11.45 -1.11
CA SER A 30 -1.98 -11.50 -2.45
C SER A 30 -2.69 -10.18 -2.72
N THR A 31 -2.03 -9.29 -3.43
CA THR A 31 -2.76 -8.25 -4.16
C THR A 31 -3.50 -8.97 -5.30
N ASP A 32 -4.81 -8.78 -5.39
CA ASP A 32 -5.63 -9.33 -6.47
C ASP A 32 -5.04 -8.87 -7.82
N LYS A 33 -4.32 -9.78 -8.48
CA LYS A 33 -3.70 -9.54 -9.78
C LYS A 33 -4.64 -10.05 -10.86
N GLU A 34 -5.63 -9.24 -11.19
CA GLU A 34 -6.35 -9.41 -12.44
C GLU A 34 -5.50 -8.82 -13.57
N ASP A 35 -5.13 -9.66 -14.54
CA ASP A 35 -4.56 -9.23 -15.83
C ASP A 35 -3.32 -8.32 -15.82
N GLY A 36 -2.48 -8.41 -14.78
CA GLY A 36 -1.28 -7.58 -14.63
C GLY A 36 -1.58 -6.17 -14.13
N VAL A 37 -2.75 -5.97 -13.53
CA VAL A 37 -3.12 -4.77 -12.77
C VAL A 37 -2.95 -5.07 -11.29
N THR A 38 -2.38 -4.15 -10.52
CA THR A 38 -2.23 -4.25 -9.06
C THR A 38 -2.77 -2.96 -8.42
N SER A 39 -3.77 -3.08 -7.55
CA SER A 39 -4.21 -1.95 -6.72
C SER A 39 -3.24 -1.78 -5.55
N VAL A 40 -2.61 -0.61 -5.45
CA VAL A 40 -1.65 -0.29 -4.37
C VAL A 40 -2.39 0.18 -3.12
N SER A 41 -3.47 0.93 -3.31
CA SER A 41 -4.38 1.30 -2.24
C SER A 41 -5.73 1.71 -2.80
N LYS A 42 -6.72 1.67 -1.91
CA LYS A 42 -8.08 2.13 -2.12
C LYS A 42 -8.51 2.85 -0.85
N GLU A 43 -8.47 4.17 -0.87
CA GLU A 43 -8.80 5.02 0.28
C GLU A 43 -10.17 5.64 0.08
N ILE A 44 -10.91 5.84 1.17
CA ILE A 44 -12.25 6.43 1.17
C ILE A 44 -12.25 7.66 2.05
N LEU A 45 -12.42 8.84 1.44
CA LEU A 45 -12.67 10.10 2.12
C LEU A 45 -14.17 10.23 2.37
N LYS A 46 -14.55 10.46 3.63
CA LYS A 46 -15.96 10.46 4.08
C LYS A 46 -16.35 11.85 4.54
N PHE A 47 -17.48 12.33 4.04
CA PHE A 47 -17.98 13.67 4.35
C PHE A 47 -19.45 13.60 4.74
N GLU A 48 -19.82 14.35 5.78
CA GLU A 48 -21.18 14.44 6.31
C GLU A 48 -21.51 15.89 6.68
N VAL A 49 -22.76 16.29 6.44
CA VAL A 49 -23.34 17.52 7.00
C VAL A 49 -24.41 17.16 8.01
N ASP A 50 -24.47 17.93 9.09
CA ASP A 50 -25.49 17.74 10.12
C ASP A 50 -26.86 18.34 9.71
N LYS A 51 -27.87 18.16 10.57
CA LYS A 51 -29.25 18.62 10.30
C LYS A 51 -29.36 20.14 10.24
N ASN A 52 -28.40 20.84 10.86
CA ASN A 52 -28.31 22.28 10.92
C ASN A 52 -27.44 22.84 9.79
N LYS A 53 -27.03 21.99 8.83
CA LYS A 53 -26.15 22.32 7.70
C LYS A 53 -24.75 22.77 8.13
N ASN A 54 -24.35 22.45 9.36
CA ASN A 54 -22.96 22.64 9.77
C ASN A 54 -22.15 21.45 9.24
N ALA A 55 -21.13 21.74 8.44
CA ALA A 55 -20.08 20.76 8.22
C ALA A 55 -19.31 20.58 9.53
N LYS A 56 -18.99 19.35 9.92
CA LYS A 56 -17.98 19.16 10.97
C LYS A 56 -16.65 19.69 10.42
N LEU A 57 -16.25 20.87 10.92
CA LEU A 57 -15.03 21.68 10.71
C LEU A 57 -15.31 23.08 10.10
N VAL A 58 -15.37 24.05 11.02
CA VAL A 58 -15.19 25.52 10.92
C VAL A 58 -16.39 26.41 10.54
N ASP A 59 -16.59 27.43 11.39
CA ASP A 59 -17.52 28.58 11.32
C ASP A 59 -17.28 29.50 10.12
N ILE A 60 -18.36 29.99 9.49
CA ILE A 60 -18.31 31.15 8.57
C ILE A 60 -19.66 31.92 8.61
N GLU A 61 -19.57 33.25 8.54
CA GLU A 61 -20.66 34.23 8.69
C GLU A 61 -21.50 34.53 7.42
N GLU A 62 -21.29 33.87 6.27
CA GLU A 62 -22.11 34.17 5.08
C GLU A 62 -22.37 32.97 4.17
N VAL A 63 -23.64 32.81 3.81
CA VAL A 63 -24.22 31.60 3.21
C VAL A 63 -24.55 31.85 1.73
N ASN A 64 -23.53 31.90 0.87
CA ASN A 64 -23.68 31.96 -0.59
C ASN A 64 -22.90 30.82 -1.24
N THR A 65 -23.58 29.96 -2.02
CA THR A 65 -22.99 28.79 -2.68
C THR A 65 -21.85 29.13 -3.64
N GLU A 66 -21.94 30.21 -4.42
CA GLU A 66 -20.87 30.60 -5.33
C GLU A 66 -19.60 30.99 -4.56
N LYS A 67 -19.77 31.80 -3.50
CA LYS A 67 -18.66 32.16 -2.59
C LYS A 67 -18.07 30.92 -1.90
N GLN A 68 -18.90 29.94 -1.54
CA GLN A 68 -18.45 28.67 -0.94
C GLN A 68 -17.65 27.82 -1.93
N ILE A 69 -18.06 27.77 -3.20
CA ILE A 69 -17.31 27.08 -4.26
C ILE A 69 -15.97 27.78 -4.51
N GLU A 70 -15.96 29.12 -4.57
CA GLU A 70 -14.71 29.88 -4.70
C GLU A 70 -13.76 29.61 -3.53
N LYS A 71 -14.28 29.63 -2.30
CA LYS A 71 -13.51 29.30 -1.09
C LYS A 71 -12.98 27.86 -1.15
N ALA A 72 -13.78 26.90 -1.59
CA ALA A 72 -13.33 25.52 -1.80
C ALA A 72 -12.16 25.45 -2.79
N ASP A 73 -12.24 26.19 -3.89
CA ASP A 73 -11.16 26.26 -4.88
C ASP A 73 -9.91 26.96 -4.33
N GLN A 74 -10.05 27.99 -3.51
CA GLN A 74 -8.94 28.61 -2.80
C GLN A 74 -8.27 27.64 -1.82
N ILE A 75 -9.04 26.93 -1.00
CA ILE A 75 -8.55 25.88 -0.08
C ILE A 75 -7.80 24.79 -0.87
N SER A 76 -8.30 24.39 -2.04
CA SER A 76 -7.68 23.34 -2.85
C SER A 76 -6.24 23.66 -3.26
N LYS A 77 -5.87 24.94 -3.36
CA LYS A 77 -4.51 25.37 -3.71
C LYS A 77 -3.50 25.02 -2.62
N ASN A 78 -3.93 24.89 -1.36
CA ASN A 78 -3.09 24.48 -0.23
C ASN A 78 -2.65 23.01 -0.33
N PHE A 79 -3.28 22.22 -1.21
CA PHE A 79 -2.96 20.81 -1.46
C PHE A 79 -2.43 20.58 -2.88
N ASN A 80 -1.86 21.62 -3.50
CA ASN A 80 -1.28 21.54 -4.84
C ASN A 80 0.24 21.70 -4.77
N HIS A 81 0.92 20.77 -4.11
CA HIS A 81 2.36 20.84 -3.95
C HIS A 81 3.08 20.37 -5.22
N ASP A 82 4.12 21.07 -5.69
CA ASP A 82 4.96 20.59 -6.82
C ASP A 82 5.91 19.45 -6.39
N TYR A 83 6.17 19.35 -5.10
CA TYR A 83 7.02 18.33 -4.52
C TYR A 83 6.63 18.02 -3.07
N LEU A 84 7.02 16.83 -2.61
CA LEU A 84 6.93 16.41 -1.22
C LEU A 84 8.31 16.01 -0.71
N TYR A 85 8.53 16.13 0.59
CA TYR A 85 9.70 15.56 1.25
C TYR A 85 9.32 14.26 1.97
N HIS A 86 10.27 13.34 2.05
CA HIS A 86 10.20 12.15 2.89
C HIS A 86 11.50 12.00 3.66
N SER A 87 11.41 11.83 4.97
CA SER A 87 12.56 11.73 5.86
C SER A 87 12.28 10.72 6.96
N ASP A 88 12.53 9.46 6.67
CA ASP A 88 12.50 8.35 7.62
C ASP A 88 13.84 7.63 7.55
N TYR A 89 14.86 8.28 8.11
CA TYR A 89 16.23 7.78 8.07
C TYR A 89 16.44 6.56 8.98
N SER A 90 15.63 6.40 10.02
CA SER A 90 15.69 5.25 10.93
C SER A 90 15.20 3.96 10.26
N ALA A 91 14.32 4.05 9.25
CA ALA A 91 13.90 2.90 8.45
C ALA A 91 14.96 2.42 7.44
N VAL A 92 16.01 3.20 7.17
CA VAL A 92 17.08 2.81 6.24
C VAL A 92 18.19 2.07 6.98
N LYS A 93 18.44 0.81 6.61
CA LYS A 93 19.52 -0.02 7.15
C LYS A 93 20.25 -0.70 6.01
N ASN A 94 21.58 -0.55 5.95
CA ASN A 94 22.43 -1.20 4.94
C ASN A 94 21.93 -1.01 3.50
N ASN A 95 21.60 0.24 3.12
CA ASN A 95 21.03 0.60 1.81
C ASN A 95 19.69 -0.05 1.48
N THR A 96 18.99 -0.62 2.47
CA THR A 96 17.64 -1.15 2.32
C THR A 96 16.66 -0.41 3.23
N VAL A 97 15.37 -0.47 2.90
CA VAL A 97 14.29 0.17 3.64
C VAL A 97 13.08 -0.76 3.78
N ASN A 98 12.43 -0.72 4.94
CA ASN A 98 11.16 -1.43 5.15
C ASN A 98 9.98 -0.54 4.71
N LEU A 99 9.40 -0.84 3.55
CA LEU A 99 8.34 0.00 2.95
C LEU A 99 6.98 -0.04 3.67
N TYR A 100 6.76 -1.05 4.53
CA TYR A 100 5.47 -1.26 5.19
C TYR A 100 5.70 -1.66 6.65
N PRO A 101 6.03 -0.69 7.53
CA PRO A 101 6.10 -0.95 8.97
C PRO A 101 4.74 -1.45 9.48
N SER A 102 4.77 -2.27 10.53
CA SER A 102 3.74 -3.23 10.97
C SER A 102 2.35 -2.71 11.34
N GLU A 103 2.05 -1.44 11.10
CA GLU A 103 0.73 -0.88 11.35
C GLU A 103 -0.08 -0.86 10.05
N GLN A 104 -0.78 -1.97 9.82
CA GLN A 104 -1.99 -1.91 9.03
C GLN A 104 -2.88 -0.84 9.64
N GLN A 105 -3.03 0.29 8.94
CA GLN A 105 -4.03 1.30 9.29
C GLN A 105 -5.36 0.56 9.46
N LYS A 106 -5.86 0.58 10.71
CA LYS A 106 -7.23 0.15 10.99
C LYS A 106 -8.12 1.07 10.18
N THR A 107 -8.65 0.59 9.05
CA THR A 107 -9.78 1.24 8.40
C THR A 107 -10.90 1.23 9.40
N SER A 108 -11.13 2.36 10.08
CA SER A 108 -12.30 2.51 10.94
C SER A 108 -13.52 2.41 10.02
N SER A 109 -14.20 1.27 10.07
CA SER A 109 -15.51 1.12 9.43
C SER A 109 -16.50 1.91 10.28
N HIS A 110 -16.49 3.24 10.16
CA HIS A 110 -17.64 4.04 10.56
C HIS A 110 -18.82 3.57 9.72
N LYS A 111 -19.65 2.69 10.30
CA LYS A 111 -20.94 2.31 9.77
C LYS A 111 -21.86 3.49 10.04
N VAL A 112 -22.13 4.29 9.03
CA VAL A 112 -23.21 5.28 9.08
C VAL A 112 -24.53 4.50 9.17
N GLN A 113 -25.12 4.42 10.36
CA GLN A 113 -26.44 3.85 10.62
C GLN A 113 -27.46 4.98 10.79
N GLY A 114 -28.50 5.01 9.97
CA GLY A 114 -29.63 5.95 10.08
C GLY A 114 -29.79 6.92 8.90
N LYS A 115 -30.85 7.76 8.96
CA LYS A 115 -31.04 8.89 8.04
C LYS A 115 -29.99 9.95 8.36
N VAL A 116 -29.00 10.11 7.47
CA VAL A 116 -28.05 11.22 7.53
C VAL A 116 -28.56 12.41 6.71
N PRO A 117 -28.39 13.65 7.19
CA PRO A 117 -28.87 14.86 6.51
C PRO A 117 -28.25 15.06 5.14
N GLY A 118 -26.94 14.80 5.00
CA GLY A 118 -26.23 14.71 3.73
C GLY A 118 -24.89 14.02 3.90
N PHE A 119 -24.52 13.14 2.98
CA PHE A 119 -23.33 12.29 3.09
C PHE A 119 -22.77 11.91 1.72
N VAL A 120 -21.45 11.94 1.57
CA VAL A 120 -20.75 11.49 0.36
C VAL A 120 -19.45 10.76 0.70
N GLU A 121 -19.15 9.72 -0.07
CA GLU A 121 -17.87 9.02 -0.05
C GLU A 121 -17.14 9.21 -1.39
N VAL A 122 -15.93 9.73 -1.31
CA VAL A 122 -15.01 9.87 -2.45
C VAL A 122 -13.89 8.85 -2.28
N GLN A 123 -13.82 7.90 -3.19
CA GLN A 123 -12.75 6.92 -3.27
C GLN A 123 -11.61 7.44 -4.13
N VAL A 124 -10.38 7.29 -3.65
CA VAL A 124 -9.17 7.44 -4.44
C VAL A 124 -8.41 6.12 -4.51
N GLU A 125 -8.00 5.74 -5.71
CA GLU A 125 -7.35 4.45 -5.95
C GLU A 125 -6.14 4.59 -6.88
N THR A 126 -5.07 3.86 -6.58
CA THR A 126 -3.86 3.80 -7.41
C THR A 126 -3.70 2.41 -8.00
N LEU A 127 -3.65 2.34 -9.31
CA LEU A 127 -3.48 1.10 -10.05
C LEU A 127 -2.12 1.10 -10.75
N LEU A 128 -1.33 0.05 -10.54
CA LEU A 128 -0.16 -0.23 -11.34
C LEU A 128 -0.55 -1.19 -12.46
N LYS A 129 -0.26 -0.83 -13.71
CA LYS A 129 -0.66 -1.60 -14.89
C LYS A 129 0.58 -2.05 -15.64
N GLU A 130 0.92 -3.34 -15.52
CA GLU A 130 2.18 -3.88 -16.02
C GLU A 130 2.26 -3.87 -17.55
N LYS A 131 1.15 -4.21 -18.22
CA LYS A 131 1.05 -4.29 -19.69
C LYS A 131 1.26 -2.92 -20.34
N THR A 132 0.66 -1.87 -19.79
CA THR A 132 0.75 -0.49 -20.31
C THR A 132 1.92 0.28 -19.72
N ARG A 133 2.59 -0.26 -18.69
CA ARG A 133 3.66 0.39 -17.93
C ARG A 133 3.21 1.74 -17.38
N THR A 134 2.07 1.76 -16.71
CA THR A 134 1.49 2.99 -16.17
C THR A 134 1.14 2.88 -14.69
N VAL A 135 1.29 3.99 -13.97
CA VAL A 135 0.59 4.23 -12.70
C VAL A 135 -0.65 5.05 -13.01
N THR A 136 -1.83 4.52 -12.71
CA THR A 136 -3.11 5.19 -12.93
C THR A 136 -3.69 5.63 -11.59
N THR A 137 -4.01 6.91 -11.45
CA THR A 137 -4.79 7.43 -10.31
C THR A 137 -6.25 7.52 -10.70
N VAL A 138 -7.14 7.10 -9.82
CA VAL A 138 -8.60 7.10 -9.99
C VAL A 138 -9.22 7.90 -8.86
N ILE A 139 -10.22 8.72 -9.21
CA ILE A 139 -11.11 9.45 -8.29
C ILE A 139 -12.52 8.99 -8.62
N LYS A 140 -13.29 8.51 -7.63
CA LYS A 140 -14.64 7.98 -7.84
C LYS A 140 -15.57 8.36 -6.69
N ILE A 141 -16.75 8.85 -7.02
CA ILE A 141 -17.84 8.98 -6.05
C ILE A 141 -18.45 7.60 -5.86
N VAL A 142 -18.35 7.03 -4.66
CA VAL A 142 -18.84 5.66 -4.39
C VAL A 142 -20.17 5.65 -3.69
N ARG A 143 -20.50 6.71 -2.95
CA ARG A 143 -21.77 6.80 -2.21
C ARG A 143 -22.22 8.24 -2.08
N VAL A 144 -23.52 8.47 -2.22
CA VAL A 144 -24.21 9.75 -1.94
C VAL A 144 -25.51 9.40 -1.23
N MET A 145 -25.80 10.04 -0.10
CA MET A 145 -27.03 9.85 0.66
C MET A 145 -27.52 11.18 1.25
N GLY A 146 -28.83 11.30 1.47
CA GLY A 146 -29.42 12.54 2.00
C GLY A 146 -29.34 13.68 0.99
N GLU A 147 -29.16 14.90 1.49
CA GLU A 147 -28.94 16.10 0.71
C GLU A 147 -27.64 15.95 -0.11
N LYS A 148 -27.79 16.20 -1.40
CA LYS A 148 -26.72 16.05 -2.38
C LYS A 148 -25.78 17.25 -2.30
N PRO A 149 -24.44 17.05 -2.29
CA PRO A 149 -23.51 18.16 -2.42
C PRO A 149 -23.72 18.89 -3.75
N VAL A 150 -23.49 20.19 -3.75
CA VAL A 150 -23.56 21.04 -4.94
C VAL A 150 -22.24 21.06 -5.72
N TYR A 151 -21.13 20.72 -5.05
CA TYR A 151 -19.80 20.73 -5.63
C TYR A 151 -18.85 19.77 -4.91
N ILE A 152 -17.99 19.09 -5.66
CA ILE A 152 -16.86 18.32 -5.14
C ILE A 152 -15.61 18.65 -5.96
N ASN A 153 -14.54 19.11 -5.32
CA ASN A 153 -13.22 19.25 -5.92
C ASN A 153 -12.28 18.23 -5.29
N ALA A 154 -11.88 17.22 -6.07
CA ALA A 154 -11.02 16.14 -5.61
C ALA A 154 -9.70 16.10 -6.39
N SER A 155 -8.61 15.75 -5.71
CA SER A 155 -7.29 15.54 -6.30
C SER A 155 -6.70 14.18 -5.91
N HIS A 156 -5.87 13.64 -6.80
CA HIS A 156 -5.08 12.44 -6.56
C HIS A 156 -3.76 12.52 -7.35
N ASP A 157 -2.83 13.26 -6.78
CA ASP A 157 -1.55 13.56 -7.39
C ASP A 157 -0.52 12.45 -7.09
N LEU A 158 0.37 12.22 -8.06
CA LEU A 158 1.45 11.25 -7.95
C LEU A 158 2.79 11.96 -7.99
N PHE A 159 3.67 11.59 -7.06
CA PHE A 159 5.02 12.11 -6.95
C PHE A 159 6.01 10.97 -7.05
N ALA A 160 7.16 11.21 -7.67
CA ALA A 160 8.20 10.21 -7.86
C ALA A 160 9.55 10.67 -7.32
N SER A 161 10.34 9.73 -6.82
CA SER A 161 11.74 9.93 -6.46
C SER A 161 12.58 8.71 -6.84
N ARG A 162 13.88 8.95 -7.03
CA ARG A 162 14.87 7.87 -7.14
C ARG A 162 15.15 7.25 -5.76
N TYR A 163 15.10 8.03 -4.70
CA TYR A 163 15.51 7.62 -3.37
C TYR A 163 14.29 7.50 -2.44
N TYR A 164 14.35 6.59 -1.48
CA TYR A 164 13.30 6.46 -0.47
C TYR A 164 13.15 7.76 0.35
N ASN A 165 14.28 8.31 0.82
CA ASN A 165 14.35 9.59 1.51
C ASN A 165 14.73 10.71 0.53
N GLY A 166 14.22 11.91 0.77
CA GLY A 166 14.52 13.10 -0.01
C GLY A 166 13.29 13.68 -0.70
N LYS A 167 13.54 14.38 -1.82
CA LYS A 167 12.52 15.10 -2.58
C LYS A 167 11.79 14.15 -3.54
N TYR A 168 10.46 14.21 -3.55
CA TYR A 168 9.56 13.57 -4.50
C TYR A 168 8.95 14.64 -5.37
N VAL A 169 9.12 14.58 -6.68
CA VAL A 169 8.63 15.58 -7.63
C VAL A 169 7.31 15.12 -8.22
N LYS A 170 6.34 16.03 -8.39
CA LYS A 170 5.05 15.71 -9.01
C LYS A 170 5.27 15.23 -10.46
N VAL A 171 4.74 14.05 -10.76
CA VAL A 171 4.78 13.45 -12.11
C VAL A 171 3.38 13.29 -12.71
N LEU A 172 2.33 13.43 -11.89
CA LEU A 172 0.94 13.43 -12.33
C LEU A 172 0.12 14.38 -11.45
N ASP A 173 -0.42 15.44 -12.06
CA ASP A 173 -1.50 16.25 -11.49
C ASP A 173 -2.84 15.67 -11.96
N HIS A 174 -3.68 15.19 -11.05
CA HIS A 174 -5.01 14.68 -11.38
C HIS A 174 -6.06 15.30 -10.45
N LYS A 175 -6.76 16.29 -10.98
CA LYS A 175 -7.90 16.95 -10.33
C LYS A 175 -9.18 16.67 -11.08
N LYS A 176 -10.28 16.51 -10.35
CA LYS A 176 -11.63 16.42 -10.90
C LYS A 176 -12.58 17.25 -10.06
N LYS A 177 -13.18 18.23 -10.73
CA LYS A 177 -14.35 18.97 -10.24
C LYS A 177 -15.61 18.24 -10.69
N PHE A 178 -16.49 17.92 -9.76
CA PHE A 178 -17.82 17.40 -10.00
C PHE A 178 -18.83 18.49 -9.65
N THR A 179 -19.62 18.89 -10.63
CA THR A 179 -20.77 19.78 -10.46
C THR A 179 -21.99 19.01 -9.96
N LEU A 180 -23.02 19.72 -9.50
CA LEU A 180 -24.28 19.13 -9.03
C LEU A 180 -24.82 18.02 -9.97
N ILE A 181 -24.78 18.22 -11.29
CA ILE A 181 -25.31 17.23 -12.25
C ILE A 181 -24.41 15.97 -12.33
N GLU A 182 -23.10 16.13 -12.15
CA GLU A 182 -22.11 15.05 -12.23
C GLU A 182 -22.03 14.21 -10.95
N ILE A 183 -22.43 14.76 -9.80
CA ILE A 183 -22.33 14.09 -8.50
C ILE A 183 -23.35 12.93 -8.44
N LYS A 184 -22.88 11.71 -8.65
CA LYS A 184 -23.69 10.49 -8.48
C LYS A 184 -22.78 9.29 -8.20
N PRO A 185 -23.26 8.26 -7.47
CA PRO A 185 -22.51 7.02 -7.31
C PRO A 185 -22.04 6.47 -8.66
N GLY A 186 -20.76 6.12 -8.75
CA GLY A 186 -20.13 5.63 -9.97
C GLY A 186 -19.46 6.70 -10.83
N ALA A 187 -19.75 7.99 -10.66
CA ALA A 187 -19.04 9.06 -11.36
C ALA A 187 -17.55 9.01 -11.03
N ALA A 188 -16.69 8.99 -12.05
CA ALA A 188 -15.27 8.77 -11.88
C ALA A 188 -14.42 9.53 -12.90
N SER A 189 -13.17 9.78 -12.54
CA SER A 189 -12.12 10.27 -13.40
C SER A 189 -10.87 9.44 -13.17
N SER A 190 -10.07 9.24 -14.22
CA SER A 190 -8.78 8.56 -14.11
C SER A 190 -7.73 9.24 -14.96
N LYS A 191 -6.48 9.24 -14.48
CA LYS A 191 -5.33 9.77 -15.23
C LYS A 191 -4.17 8.81 -15.05
N SER A 192 -3.35 8.66 -16.11
CA SER A 192 -2.25 7.70 -16.11
C SER A 192 -0.91 8.40 -16.36
N PHE A 193 0.10 7.97 -15.63
CA PHE A 193 1.50 8.32 -15.81
C PHE A 193 2.26 7.11 -16.37
N LYS A 194 3.02 7.30 -17.45
CA LYS A 194 3.85 6.24 -18.04
C LYS A 194 5.19 6.16 -17.30
N VAL A 195 5.52 4.99 -16.77
CA VAL A 195 6.76 4.81 -16.02
C VAL A 195 7.96 4.69 -16.97
N GLY A 196 9.03 5.41 -16.68
CA GLY A 196 10.29 5.37 -17.45
C GLY A 196 11.40 4.56 -16.78
N ALA A 197 11.37 4.46 -15.46
CA ALA A 197 12.37 3.78 -14.65
C ALA A 197 11.74 3.26 -13.35
N ALA A 198 12.48 2.42 -12.63
CA ALA A 198 12.14 2.13 -11.24
C ALA A 198 12.20 3.42 -10.40
N SER A 199 11.16 3.63 -9.58
CA SER A 199 11.01 4.83 -8.76
C SER A 199 10.22 4.52 -7.49
N TYR A 200 10.55 5.26 -6.45
CA TYR A 200 9.68 5.43 -5.31
C TYR A 200 8.56 6.40 -5.69
N TYR A 201 7.34 6.10 -5.25
CA TYR A 201 6.17 6.92 -5.47
C TYR A 201 5.50 7.29 -4.15
N LYS A 202 5.06 8.55 -4.04
CA LYS A 202 4.15 9.05 -3.00
C LYS A 202 2.90 9.60 -3.65
N ARG A 203 1.83 9.66 -2.87
CA ARG A 203 0.55 10.21 -3.30
C ARG A 203 0.12 11.29 -2.34
N GLU A 204 -0.41 12.36 -2.88
CA GLU A 204 -1.20 13.34 -2.15
C GLU A 204 -2.60 13.31 -2.74
N TYR A 205 -3.60 13.20 -1.88
CA TYR A 205 -4.98 13.16 -2.33
C TYR A 205 -5.85 13.93 -1.36
N SER A 206 -6.84 14.61 -1.91
CA SER A 206 -7.79 15.38 -1.13
C SER A 206 -9.15 15.40 -1.80
N ALA A 207 -10.17 15.72 -1.02
CA ALA A 207 -11.46 16.11 -1.54
C ALA A 207 -12.03 17.23 -0.70
N ILE A 208 -12.65 18.19 -1.38
CA ILE A 208 -13.38 19.30 -0.79
C ILE A 208 -14.81 19.20 -1.28
N VAL A 209 -15.76 19.20 -0.36
CA VAL A 209 -17.19 19.01 -0.63
C VAL A 209 -17.96 20.22 -0.13
N VAL A 210 -18.86 20.73 -0.96
CA VAL A 210 -19.74 21.85 -0.63
C VAL A 210 -21.18 21.38 -0.72
N TRP A 211 -21.94 21.63 0.34
CA TRP A 211 -23.40 21.53 0.35
C TRP A 211 -24.03 22.91 0.29
N LYS A 212 -25.28 22.96 -0.15
CA LYS A 212 -26.02 24.21 -0.17
C LYS A 212 -26.17 24.72 1.27
N ASP A 213 -25.81 25.98 1.47
CA ASP A 213 -25.88 26.68 2.74
C ASP A 213 -24.93 26.13 3.82
N SER A 214 -23.85 25.44 3.43
CA SER A 214 -22.86 24.87 4.34
C SER A 214 -21.44 25.32 4.00
N PRO A 215 -20.57 25.54 4.99
CA PRO A 215 -19.15 25.75 4.73
C PRO A 215 -18.54 24.53 4.00
N PRO A 216 -17.49 24.72 3.18
CA PRO A 216 -16.79 23.60 2.55
C PRO A 216 -16.18 22.67 3.60
N SER A 217 -16.41 21.36 3.46
CA SER A 217 -15.73 20.31 4.23
C SER A 217 -14.59 19.73 3.41
N TYR A 218 -13.45 19.43 4.03
CA TYR A 218 -12.31 18.86 3.30
C TYR A 218 -11.55 17.81 4.12
N ASP A 219 -10.94 16.88 3.40
CA ASP A 219 -10.01 15.88 3.93
C ASP A 219 -8.84 15.76 2.94
N ALA A 220 -7.63 15.63 3.45
CA ALA A 220 -6.41 15.58 2.67
C ALA A 220 -5.38 14.71 3.38
N GLN A 221 -4.71 13.84 2.62
CA GLN A 221 -3.73 12.90 3.15
C GLN A 221 -2.56 12.73 2.19
N THR A 222 -1.40 12.38 2.75
CA THR A 222 -0.21 11.96 2.01
C THR A 222 0.13 10.53 2.36
N SER A 223 0.39 9.70 1.35
CA SER A 223 0.76 8.30 1.59
C SER A 223 2.25 8.13 1.92
N SER A 224 2.57 7.03 2.61
CA SER A 224 3.93 6.49 2.65
C SER A 224 4.43 6.14 1.24
N PRO A 225 5.76 6.14 1.01
CA PRO A 225 6.33 5.71 -0.25
C PRO A 225 6.07 4.24 -0.56
N PHE A 226 5.86 3.92 -1.84
CA PHE A 226 5.93 2.56 -2.36
C PHE A 226 6.91 2.50 -3.54
N LEU A 227 7.50 1.33 -3.79
CA LEU A 227 8.49 1.13 -4.85
C LEU A 227 7.86 0.35 -6.01
N ALA A 228 8.01 0.83 -7.23
CA ALA A 228 7.66 0.08 -8.44
C ALA A 228 8.80 0.13 -9.46
N ASN A 229 8.92 -0.92 -10.28
CA ASN A 229 9.95 -0.99 -11.32
C ASN A 229 9.50 -0.33 -12.65
N LYS A 230 10.33 -0.37 -13.70
CA LYS A 230 10.06 0.29 -15.00
C LYS A 230 8.91 -0.31 -15.82
N ILE A 231 8.28 -1.38 -15.33
CA ILE A 231 7.04 -1.90 -15.90
C ILE A 231 5.86 -1.67 -14.98
N ALA A 232 5.97 -0.82 -13.95
CA ALA A 232 4.93 -0.62 -12.94
C ALA A 232 4.56 -1.94 -12.22
N ASN A 233 5.54 -2.78 -11.89
CA ASN A 233 5.31 -3.90 -10.98
C ASN A 233 5.77 -3.47 -9.57
N LEU A 234 4.88 -3.63 -8.58
CA LEU A 234 5.14 -3.28 -7.18
C LEU A 234 6.28 -4.13 -6.60
N TYR A 235 7.18 -3.52 -5.84
CA TYR A 235 8.21 -4.27 -5.11
C TYR A 235 7.54 -5.24 -4.13
N PRO A 236 7.86 -6.55 -4.18
CA PRO A 236 7.18 -7.54 -3.35
C PRO A 236 7.35 -7.27 -1.85
N TYR A 237 6.23 -7.20 -1.12
CA TYR A 237 6.25 -7.27 0.34
C TYR A 237 6.39 -8.72 0.80
N VAL A 238 7.47 -9.02 1.53
CA VAL A 238 7.69 -10.35 2.10
C VAL A 238 8.01 -10.22 3.58
N LYS A 239 7.14 -10.78 4.43
CA LYS A 239 7.36 -10.90 5.87
C LYS A 239 7.67 -12.36 6.20
N ASN A 240 8.79 -12.58 6.87
CA ASN A 240 9.19 -13.91 7.31
C ASN A 240 8.27 -14.37 8.46
N SER A 241 7.65 -15.54 8.31
CA SER A 241 6.70 -16.08 9.28
C SER A 241 7.35 -16.44 10.63
N HIS A 242 8.63 -16.77 10.64
CA HIS A 242 9.37 -17.21 11.82
C HIS A 242 9.93 -16.02 12.60
N ASN A 243 10.89 -15.27 12.03
CA ASN A 243 11.56 -14.17 12.74
C ASN A 243 10.82 -12.81 12.63
N LYS A 244 9.70 -12.75 11.90
CA LYS A 244 8.85 -11.56 11.69
C LYS A 244 9.52 -10.40 10.94
N GLU A 245 10.76 -10.56 10.47
CA GLU A 245 11.46 -9.57 9.68
C GLU A 245 10.81 -9.40 8.30
N VAL A 246 10.88 -8.17 7.78
CA VAL A 246 10.44 -7.82 6.44
C VAL A 246 11.65 -7.74 5.54
N MET A 247 11.55 -8.29 4.33
CA MET A 247 12.57 -8.14 3.31
C MET A 247 12.64 -6.66 2.89
N GLY A 248 13.79 -6.02 3.08
CA GLY A 248 13.99 -4.63 2.73
C GLY A 248 13.94 -4.38 1.21
N ALA A 249 13.45 -3.23 0.80
CA ALA A 249 13.57 -2.70 -0.56
C ALA A 249 14.86 -1.87 -0.69
N PRO A 250 15.45 -1.68 -1.88
CA PRO A 250 16.66 -0.88 -2.03
C PRO A 250 16.39 0.62 -1.81
N ALA A 251 17.15 1.30 -0.95
CA ALA A 251 16.97 2.73 -0.67
C ALA A 251 17.17 3.62 -1.92
N ASP A 252 17.93 3.16 -2.92
CA ASP A 252 18.04 3.73 -4.26
C ASP A 252 17.30 2.84 -5.28
N ALA A 253 16.21 3.35 -5.85
CA ALA A 253 15.41 2.63 -6.83
C ALA A 253 16.16 2.40 -8.15
N GLN A 254 17.23 3.15 -8.44
CA GLN A 254 17.96 3.15 -9.70
C GLN A 254 19.45 2.84 -9.53
N MET A 255 19.78 1.88 -8.64
CA MET A 255 21.16 1.41 -8.45
C MET A 255 21.84 1.07 -9.78
N LYS A 256 23.09 1.47 -9.96
CA LYS A 256 23.86 1.15 -11.17
C LYS A 256 24.30 -0.31 -11.17
N VAL A 257 24.47 -0.89 -12.36
CA VAL A 257 25.11 -2.19 -12.51
C VAL A 257 26.60 -2.02 -12.20
N VAL A 258 27.11 -2.86 -11.31
CA VAL A 258 28.53 -2.95 -11.00
C VAL A 258 29.22 -3.83 -12.05
N PRO A 259 30.38 -3.45 -12.60
CA PRO A 259 31.19 -4.30 -13.48
C PRO A 259 31.48 -5.67 -12.85
N GLU A 260 31.51 -6.74 -13.65
CA GLU A 260 31.55 -8.11 -13.12
C GLU A 260 32.81 -8.42 -12.30
N ASP A 261 33.95 -7.86 -12.68
CA ASP A 261 35.24 -7.91 -11.99
C ASP A 261 35.24 -7.15 -10.65
N GLN A 262 34.32 -6.20 -10.47
CA GLN A 262 34.15 -5.41 -9.24
C GLN A 262 33.05 -5.95 -8.33
N ARG A 263 32.29 -6.96 -8.76
CA ARG A 263 31.25 -7.59 -7.93
C ARG A 263 31.92 -8.49 -6.90
N GLU A 264 31.33 -8.55 -5.70
CA GLU A 264 31.70 -9.60 -4.76
C GLU A 264 31.43 -10.97 -5.40
N LYS A 265 32.44 -11.85 -5.39
CA LYS A 265 32.30 -13.20 -5.95
C LYS A 265 31.26 -13.97 -5.14
N ARG A 266 30.35 -14.66 -5.83
CA ARG A 266 29.32 -15.46 -5.17
C ARG A 266 29.97 -16.58 -4.35
N ASP A 267 29.67 -16.63 -3.06
CA ASP A 267 30.11 -17.71 -2.19
C ASP A 267 29.34 -19.01 -2.52
N SER A 268 30.08 -20.07 -2.90
CA SER A 268 29.49 -21.36 -3.27
C SER A 268 28.85 -22.09 -2.09
N ASN A 269 29.27 -21.79 -0.85
CA ASN A 269 28.74 -22.38 0.38
C ASN A 269 27.78 -21.44 1.12
N LEU A 270 27.36 -20.33 0.50
CA LEU A 270 26.55 -19.28 1.13
C LEU A 270 25.28 -19.82 1.77
N ARG A 271 24.63 -20.79 1.11
CA ARG A 271 23.40 -21.40 1.58
C ARG A 271 23.58 -22.04 2.96
N ASN A 272 24.60 -22.87 3.13
CA ASN A 272 24.83 -23.57 4.39
C ASN A 272 25.26 -22.59 5.49
N LYS A 273 26.13 -21.63 5.17
CA LYS A 273 26.53 -20.57 6.10
C LYS A 273 25.32 -19.76 6.59
N PHE A 274 24.41 -19.40 5.69
CA PHE A 274 23.19 -18.69 6.04
C PHE A 274 22.26 -19.53 6.92
N ILE A 275 22.01 -20.80 6.59
CA ILE A 275 21.14 -21.68 7.40
C ILE A 275 21.69 -21.83 8.83
N THR A 276 23.00 -22.03 8.97
CA THR A 276 23.67 -22.10 10.28
C THR A 276 23.54 -20.80 11.04
N TRP A 277 23.86 -19.66 10.40
CA TRP A 277 23.73 -18.34 11.02
C TRP A 277 22.29 -18.05 11.45
N TYR A 278 21.32 -18.30 10.57
CA TYR A 278 19.90 -18.06 10.82
C TYR A 278 19.39 -18.89 12.01
N THR A 279 19.75 -20.17 12.05
CA THR A 279 19.37 -21.08 13.13
C THR A 279 19.97 -20.65 14.47
N LYS A 280 21.22 -20.17 14.46
CA LYS A 280 21.89 -19.62 15.65
C LYS A 280 21.23 -18.32 16.12
N GLN A 281 20.87 -17.44 15.19
CA GLN A 281 20.36 -16.10 15.49
C GLN A 281 18.89 -16.09 15.93
N TYR A 282 18.04 -16.90 15.28
CA TYR A 282 16.59 -16.87 15.46
C TYR A 282 16.01 -18.18 15.99
N GLY A 283 16.82 -19.21 16.18
CA GLY A 283 16.34 -20.56 16.48
C GLY A 283 15.98 -21.36 15.21
N ASN A 284 15.73 -22.66 15.40
CA ASN A 284 15.36 -23.55 14.29
C ASN A 284 13.91 -23.27 13.85
N PRO A 285 13.68 -22.85 12.59
CA PRO A 285 12.35 -22.48 12.10
C PRO A 285 11.40 -23.67 11.88
N LYS A 286 11.88 -24.91 12.04
CA LYS A 286 11.11 -26.16 11.85
C LYS A 286 10.54 -26.36 10.43
N TRP A 287 10.85 -25.50 9.45
CA TRP A 287 10.49 -25.72 8.05
C TRP A 287 11.50 -26.61 7.32
N ASN A 288 11.07 -27.15 6.18
CA ASN A 288 11.96 -27.85 5.26
C ASN A 288 12.71 -26.86 4.35
N TRP A 289 14.00 -26.66 4.62
CA TRP A 289 14.86 -25.76 3.85
C TRP A 289 14.91 -26.06 2.35
N SER A 290 14.64 -27.29 1.89
CA SER A 290 14.62 -27.61 0.45
C SER A 290 13.54 -26.86 -0.35
N GLY A 291 12.49 -26.37 0.32
CA GLY A 291 11.46 -25.50 -0.26
C GLY A 291 11.87 -24.02 -0.37
N TYR A 292 13.03 -23.65 0.17
CA TYR A 292 13.51 -22.28 0.27
C TYR A 292 14.81 -22.05 -0.51
N GLU A 293 14.95 -20.85 -1.04
CA GLU A 293 16.16 -20.31 -1.66
C GLU A 293 16.65 -19.11 -0.85
N ILE A 294 17.96 -18.94 -0.77
CA ILE A 294 18.57 -17.80 -0.08
C ILE A 294 18.76 -16.69 -1.11
N HIS A 295 18.05 -15.59 -0.90
CA HIS A 295 18.02 -14.45 -1.80
C HIS A 295 18.94 -13.34 -1.31
N HIS A 296 19.73 -12.77 -2.20
CA HIS A 296 20.39 -11.49 -1.96
C HIS A 296 19.36 -10.36 -2.08
N VAL A 297 19.03 -9.69 -0.97
CA VAL A 297 18.04 -8.59 -0.92
C VAL A 297 18.41 -7.50 -1.92
N ILE A 298 19.67 -7.04 -1.86
CA ILE A 298 20.32 -6.32 -2.95
C ILE A 298 21.17 -7.34 -3.73
N PRO A 299 20.89 -7.59 -5.02
CA PRO A 299 21.71 -8.49 -5.84
C PRO A 299 23.16 -8.03 -5.97
N LEU A 300 24.09 -8.99 -6.09
CA LEU A 300 25.53 -8.71 -6.33
C LEU A 300 25.76 -7.83 -7.58
N GLN A 301 24.91 -7.99 -8.62
CA GLN A 301 24.94 -7.16 -9.83
C GLN A 301 24.78 -5.66 -9.54
N TYR A 302 24.13 -5.30 -8.44
CA TYR A 302 23.88 -3.91 -8.03
C TYR A 302 24.71 -3.51 -6.80
N GLY A 303 25.81 -4.22 -6.52
CA GLY A 303 26.70 -3.92 -5.40
C GLY A 303 26.24 -4.48 -4.05
N GLY A 304 25.33 -5.45 -4.04
CA GLY A 304 25.03 -6.24 -2.85
C GLY A 304 26.22 -7.13 -2.45
N SER A 305 26.13 -7.69 -1.24
CA SER A 305 27.20 -8.49 -0.63
C SER A 305 26.74 -9.88 -0.19
N ASN A 306 27.67 -10.79 0.11
CA ASN A 306 27.36 -12.09 0.72
C ASN A 306 27.14 -12.03 2.24
N HIS A 307 27.11 -10.84 2.85
CA HIS A 307 26.84 -10.68 4.27
C HIS A 307 25.43 -11.15 4.64
N MET A 308 25.28 -11.79 5.81
CA MET A 308 23.99 -12.35 6.26
C MET A 308 22.86 -11.32 6.34
N SER A 309 23.19 -10.06 6.61
CA SER A 309 22.24 -8.94 6.64
C SER A 309 21.69 -8.55 5.26
N ASN A 310 22.34 -8.99 4.16
CA ASN A 310 21.85 -8.82 2.79
C ASN A 310 21.18 -10.09 2.26
N LEU A 311 20.94 -11.10 3.11
CA LEU A 311 20.35 -12.37 2.72
C LEU A 311 18.97 -12.56 3.36
N PHE A 312 18.06 -13.16 2.60
CA PHE A 312 16.71 -13.44 3.07
C PHE A 312 16.21 -14.80 2.57
N PRO A 313 15.62 -15.65 3.42
CA PRO A 313 15.09 -16.93 2.99
C PRO A 313 13.72 -16.74 2.33
N LEU A 314 13.59 -17.18 1.08
CA LEU A 314 12.35 -17.08 0.31
C LEU A 314 11.89 -18.45 -0.14
N GLN A 315 10.58 -18.70 -0.11
CA GLN A 315 10.02 -19.85 -0.84
C GLN A 315 10.31 -19.69 -2.34
N LYS A 316 10.52 -20.81 -3.03
CA LYS A 316 10.97 -20.82 -4.44
C LYS A 316 10.09 -19.99 -5.38
N ASP A 317 8.77 -19.98 -5.19
CA ASP A 317 7.83 -19.21 -6.01
C ASP A 317 7.93 -17.70 -5.72
N VAL A 318 8.08 -17.31 -4.45
CA VAL A 318 8.30 -15.92 -4.02
C VAL A 318 9.66 -15.44 -4.54
N HIS A 319 10.71 -16.26 -4.42
CA HIS A 319 12.04 -15.96 -4.94
C HIS A 319 11.99 -15.61 -6.43
N LYS A 320 11.30 -16.41 -7.26
CA LYS A 320 11.10 -16.13 -8.70
C LYS A 320 10.42 -14.77 -8.95
N LYS A 321 9.44 -14.38 -8.12
CA LYS A 321 8.75 -13.08 -8.23
C LYS A 321 9.71 -11.93 -7.92
N VAL A 322 10.49 -12.03 -6.85
CA VAL A 322 11.47 -11.01 -6.45
C VAL A 322 12.58 -10.88 -7.49
N THR A 323 13.15 -11.99 -7.97
CA THR A 323 14.16 -11.97 -9.06
C THR A 323 13.60 -11.33 -10.33
N ARG A 324 12.35 -11.62 -10.71
CA ARG A 324 11.70 -10.99 -11.87
C ARG A 324 11.54 -9.48 -11.69
N TRP A 325 11.22 -9.03 -10.48
CA TRP A 325 11.13 -7.60 -10.19
C TRP A 325 12.46 -6.90 -10.48
N TRP A 326 13.57 -7.44 -9.98
CA TRP A 326 14.93 -6.92 -10.18
C TRP A 326 15.38 -6.93 -11.65
N ARG A 327 14.96 -7.91 -12.45
CA ARG A 327 15.25 -7.95 -13.90
C ARG A 327 14.54 -6.84 -14.67
N ASN A 328 13.39 -6.41 -14.17
CA ASN A 328 12.55 -5.37 -14.78
C ASN A 328 12.72 -4.00 -14.10
N LYS A 329 13.72 -3.84 -13.24
CA LYS A 329 14.16 -2.53 -12.71
C LYS A 329 14.62 -1.63 -13.86
#